data_AF-A0A517SBU1-F1
#
_entry.id   AF-A0A517SBU1-F1
#
_cell.length_a   1.000
_cell.length_b   1.000
_cell.length_c   1.000
_cell.angle_alpha   90.00
_cell.angle_beta   90.00
_cell.angle_gamma   90.00
#
_symmetry.space_group_name_H-M   'P 1'
#
loop_
_entity.id
_entity.type
_entity.pdbx_description
1 polymer ?
#
loop_
_entity_poly.entity_id
_entity_poly.type
_entity_poly.pdbx_seq_one_letter_code
_entity_poly.pdbx_strand_id
1 'polypeptide(L)'
;MTDKGFPAGRQPPAGLWRRVIQSVVGLSGVLAATWVIDAQFVLGAFGSEEAVVAGLAAVVCWLSSGMALGVTFLGALEGRAIAGVFGGMVFRTGLPLMAMALGSQIPWLAGNQFPGRIVAYFLVSLTAETILAVWVAKSSWNIRFWR
;
A
#
# COMPACT_ATOMS: atom_id res chain seq x y z
N MET A 1 23.77 12.27 29.65
CA MET A 1 22.40 11.84 29.96
C MET A 1 21.45 12.93 29.48
N THR A 2 21.01 12.84 28.23
CA THR A 2 19.98 13.74 27.66
C THR A 2 18.69 12.95 27.61
N ASP A 3 17.84 13.25 28.57
CA ASP A 3 16.47 12.79 28.67
C ASP A 3 15.68 13.39 27.50
N LYS A 4 15.60 12.66 26.38
CA LYS A 4 14.65 12.97 25.31
C LYS A 4 13.29 12.44 25.75
N GLY A 5 12.66 13.18 26.64
CA GLY A 5 11.26 12.97 27.00
C GLY A 5 10.43 12.91 25.72
N PHE A 6 9.97 11.71 25.38
CA PHE A 6 8.86 11.52 24.47
C PHE A 6 7.69 12.36 25.03
N PRO A 7 7.12 13.32 24.28
CA PRO A 7 5.97 14.05 24.76
C PRO A 7 4.80 13.06 24.95
N ALA A 8 4.58 12.69 26.21
CA ALA A 8 3.38 12.05 26.68
C ALA A 8 2.21 13.00 26.40
N GLY A 9 1.20 12.58 25.63
CA GLY A 9 -0.07 13.31 25.61
C GLY A 9 -0.80 13.51 24.29
N ARG A 10 -0.59 12.70 23.25
CA ARG A 10 -1.67 12.47 22.27
C ARG A 10 -1.99 10.99 22.24
N GLN A 11 -2.99 10.59 23.04
CA GLN A 11 -3.68 9.33 22.79
C GLN A 11 -4.12 9.35 21.32
N PRO A 12 -3.68 8.38 20.48
CA PRO A 12 -4.23 8.27 19.14
C PRO A 12 -5.73 8.08 19.32
N PRO A 13 -6.59 8.86 18.63
CA PRO A 13 -8.03 8.72 18.80
C PRO A 13 -8.37 7.25 18.58
N ALA A 14 -9.14 6.64 19.49
CA ALA A 14 -9.32 5.18 19.57
C ALA A 14 -9.83 4.52 18.26
N GLY A 15 -10.21 5.31 17.25
CA GLY A 15 -10.54 4.84 15.90
C GLY A 15 -9.42 4.89 14.85
N LEU A 16 -8.25 5.49 15.11
CA LEU A 16 -7.20 5.72 14.09
C LEU A 16 -6.47 4.44 13.73
N TRP A 17 -6.03 3.65 14.72
CA TRP A 17 -5.42 2.33 14.51
C TRP A 17 -6.38 1.36 13.80
N ARG A 18 -7.66 1.40 14.16
CA ARG A 18 -8.70 0.60 13.50
C ARG A 18 -8.83 0.96 12.01
N ARG A 19 -8.71 2.24 11.66
CA ARG A 19 -8.73 2.70 10.26
C ARG A 19 -7.51 2.22 9.48
N VAL A 20 -6.30 2.29 10.06
CA VAL A 20 -5.08 1.79 9.40
C VAL A 20 -5.20 0.29 9.13
N ILE A 21 -5.62 -0.49 10.13
CA ILE A 21 -5.81 -1.94 9.98
C ILE A 21 -6.89 -2.23 8.92
N GLN A 22 -8.00 -1.49 8.92
CA GLN A 22 -9.03 -1.62 7.88
C GLN A 22 -8.50 -1.31 6.47
N SER A 23 -7.66 -0.29 6.31
CA SER A 23 -7.03 0.04 5.03
C SER A 23 -6.07 -1.05 4.57
N VAL A 24 -5.25 -1.59 5.48
CA VAL A 24 -4.33 -2.70 5.18
C VAL A 24 -5.09 -3.96 4.79
N VAL A 25 -6.14 -4.32 5.55
CA VAL A 25 -6.99 -5.48 5.24
C VAL A 25 -7.72 -5.30 3.90
N GLY A 26 -8.25 -4.10 3.63
CA GLY A 26 -8.87 -3.77 2.35
C GLY A 26 -7.89 -3.90 1.18
N LEU A 27 -6.68 -3.37 1.33
CA LEU A 27 -5.59 -3.51 0.36
C LEU A 27 -5.21 -4.97 0.12
N SER A 28 -5.04 -5.75 1.19
CA SER A 28 -4.75 -7.19 1.10
C SER A 28 -5.84 -7.92 0.31
N GLY A 29 -7.11 -7.61 0.57
CA GLY A 29 -8.24 -8.22 -0.12
C GLY A 29 -8.25 -7.89 -1.62
N VAL A 30 -8.03 -6.63 -1.98
CA VAL A 30 -8.01 -6.21 -3.39
C VAL A 30 -6.83 -6.80 -4.15
N LEU A 31 -5.64 -6.83 -3.55
CA LEU A 31 -4.45 -7.40 -4.17
C LEU A 31 -4.56 -8.93 -4.29
N ALA A 32 -5.11 -9.61 -3.29
CA ALA A 32 -5.38 -11.05 -3.38
C ALA A 32 -6.42 -11.36 -4.47
N ALA A 33 -7.52 -10.61 -4.52
CA ALA A 33 -8.55 -10.81 -5.55
C ALA A 33 -8.00 -10.57 -6.97
N THR A 34 -7.24 -9.49 -7.17
CA THR A 34 -6.62 -9.21 -8.46
C THR A 34 -5.55 -10.23 -8.84
N TRP A 35 -4.79 -10.76 -7.89
CA TRP A 35 -3.88 -11.87 -8.14
C TRP A 35 -4.61 -13.16 -8.53
N VAL A 36 -5.70 -13.51 -7.84
CA VAL A 36 -6.53 -14.69 -8.19
C VAL A 36 -7.11 -14.55 -9.60
N ILE A 37 -7.60 -13.35 -9.96
CA ILE A 37 -8.12 -13.08 -11.30
C ILE A 37 -7.02 -13.20 -12.35
N ASP A 38 -5.83 -12.62 -12.11
CA ASP A 38 -4.69 -12.70 -13.03
C ASP A 38 -4.23 -14.16 -13.21
N ALA A 39 -4.07 -14.89 -12.11
CA ALA A 39 -3.65 -16.29 -12.11
C ALA A 39 -4.66 -17.21 -12.83
N GLN A 40 -5.96 -16.96 -12.68
CA GLN A 40 -7.00 -17.82 -13.24
C GLN A 40 -7.37 -17.47 -14.68
N PHE A 41 -7.46 -16.18 -15.03
CA PHE A 41 -7.96 -15.74 -16.34
C PHE A 41 -6.87 -15.33 -17.32
N VAL A 42 -5.74 -14.80 -16.84
CA VAL A 42 -4.65 -14.32 -17.72
C VAL A 42 -3.61 -15.41 -17.93
N LEU A 43 -3.31 -16.19 -16.89
CA LEU A 43 -2.24 -17.20 -16.92
C LEU A 43 -2.75 -18.63 -17.09
N GLY A 44 -4.03 -18.88 -16.83
CA GLY A 44 -4.68 -20.18 -17.06
C GLY A 44 -4.17 -21.36 -16.22
N ALA A 45 -3.17 -21.15 -15.34
CA ALA A 45 -2.57 -22.19 -14.51
C ALA A 45 -2.08 -21.63 -13.17
N PHE A 46 -2.74 -22.04 -12.08
CA PHE A 46 -2.19 -21.85 -10.74
C PHE A 46 -0.92 -22.68 -10.58
N GLY A 47 0.19 -22.02 -10.22
CA GLY A 47 1.49 -22.69 -9.99
C GLY A 47 2.51 -22.54 -11.11
N SER A 48 2.21 -21.82 -12.19
CA SER A 48 3.23 -21.44 -13.19
C SER A 48 4.22 -20.43 -12.59
N GLU A 49 5.44 -20.39 -13.13
CA GLU A 49 6.45 -19.40 -12.75
C GLU A 49 5.91 -17.97 -12.89
N GLU A 50 5.07 -17.74 -13.90
CA GLU A 50 4.38 -16.47 -14.13
C GLU A 50 3.42 -16.07 -12.99
N ALA A 51 2.68 -17.02 -12.42
CA ALA A 51 1.78 -16.77 -11.30
C ALA A 51 2.55 -16.41 -10.02
N VAL A 52 3.73 -17.02 -9.83
CA VAL A 52 4.65 -16.71 -8.73
C VAL A 52 5.21 -15.29 -8.90
N VAL A 53 5.64 -14.93 -10.11
CA VAL A 53 6.16 -13.60 -10.44
C VAL A 53 5.09 -12.51 -10.25
N ALA A 54 3.84 -12.78 -10.65
CA ALA A 54 2.69 -11.92 -10.36
C ALA A 54 2.47 -11.74 -8.84
N GLY A 55 2.53 -12.85 -8.10
CA GLY A 55 2.38 -12.83 -6.64
C GLY A 55 3.46 -11.98 -5.96
N LEU A 56 4.71 -12.11 -6.39
CA LEU A 56 5.82 -11.29 -5.89
C LEU A 56 5.60 -9.80 -6.18
N ALA A 57 5.13 -9.46 -7.38
CA ALA A 57 4.82 -8.08 -7.73
C ALA A 57 3.70 -7.50 -6.84
N ALA A 58 2.64 -8.28 -6.57
CA ALA A 58 1.56 -7.90 -5.67
C ALA A 58 2.06 -7.71 -4.22
N VAL A 59 2.95 -8.58 -3.72
CA VAL A 59 3.55 -8.47 -2.38
C VAL A 59 4.41 -7.21 -2.25
N VAL A 60 5.22 -6.89 -3.26
CA VAL A 60 6.01 -5.65 -3.28
C VAL A 60 5.10 -4.42 -3.19
N CYS A 61 4.01 -4.41 -3.96
CA CYS A 61 3.03 -3.31 -3.94
C CYS A 61 2.30 -3.22 -2.59
N TRP A 62 2.00 -4.37 -1.97
CA TRP A 62 1.40 -4.43 -0.64
C TRP A 62 2.32 -3.85 0.43
N LEU A 63 3.60 -4.26 0.45
CA LEU A 63 4.60 -3.76 1.40
C LEU A 63 4.82 -2.25 1.24
N SER A 64 4.96 -1.81 -0.01
CA SER A 64 5.10 -0.39 -0.37
C SER A 64 3.97 0.45 0.22
N SER A 65 2.73 0.06 -0.04
CA SER A 65 1.53 0.78 0.42
C SER A 65 1.37 0.71 1.94
N GLY A 66 1.69 -0.44 2.55
CA GLY A 66 1.70 -0.60 4.00
C GLY A 66 2.69 0.33 4.69
N MET A 67 3.93 0.40 4.18
CA MET A 67 4.95 1.31 4.70
C MET A 67 4.55 2.77 4.51
N ALA A 68 4.00 3.12 3.34
CA ALA A 68 3.54 4.47 3.05
C ALA A 68 2.44 4.93 4.01
N LEU A 69 1.46 4.08 4.30
CA LEU A 69 0.42 4.35 5.29
C LEU A 69 1.02 4.50 6.70
N GLY A 70 1.97 3.65 7.07
CA GLY A 70 2.68 3.74 8.35
C GLY A 70 3.43 5.06 8.54
N VAL A 71 4.18 5.50 7.52
CA VAL A 71 4.93 6.78 7.56
C VAL A 71 3.99 7.97 7.56
N THR A 72 2.91 7.92 6.76
CA THR A 72 1.88 8.97 6.75
C THR A 72 1.22 9.09 8.13
N PHE A 73 0.97 7.96 8.79
CA PHE A 73 0.41 7.89 10.13
C PHE A 73 1.36 8.46 11.19
N LEU A 74 2.64 8.07 11.16
CA LEU A 74 3.67 8.63 12.06
C LEU A 74 3.77 10.15 11.91
N GLY A 75 3.83 10.66 10.67
CA GLY A 75 3.86 12.09 10.40
C GLY A 75 2.59 12.82 10.88
N ALA A 76 1.43 12.17 10.78
CA ALA A 76 0.18 12.71 11.32
C ALA A 76 0.21 12.81 12.85
N LEU A 77 0.79 11.83 13.55
CA LEU A 77 0.94 11.84 15.02
C LEU A 77 1.88 12.96 15.49
N GLU A 78 2.99 13.16 14.80
CA GLU A 78 3.98 14.22 15.09
C GLU A 78 3.49 15.64 14.73
N GLY A 79 2.28 15.79 14.17
CA GLY A 79 1.74 17.08 13.72
C GLY A 79 2.38 17.60 12.43
N ARG A 80 3.20 16.78 11.75
CA ARG A 80 3.85 17.08 10.46
C ARG A 80 3.22 16.24 9.35
N ALA A 81 1.89 16.31 9.23
CA ALA A 81 1.12 15.48 8.29
C ALA A 81 1.63 15.58 6.84
N ILE A 82 2.02 16.79 6.41
CA ILE A 82 2.57 17.03 5.07
C ILE A 82 3.86 16.23 4.85
N ALA A 83 4.79 16.26 5.82
CA ALA A 83 6.04 15.50 5.73
C ALA A 83 5.77 13.98 5.73
N GLY A 84 4.78 13.52 6.49
CA GLY A 84 4.33 12.12 6.47
C GLY A 84 3.80 11.69 5.11
N VAL A 85 3.01 12.53 4.44
CA VAL A 85 2.49 12.25 3.09
C VAL A 85 3.62 12.18 2.06
N PHE A 86 4.55 13.14 2.08
CA PHE A 86 5.72 13.10 1.19
C PHE A 86 6.59 11.87 1.44
N GLY A 87 6.84 11.53 2.70
CA GLY A 87 7.54 10.29 3.06
C GLY A 87 6.80 9.06 2.54
N GLY A 88 5.47 9.02 2.68
CA GLY A 88 4.64 7.95 2.14
C GLY A 88 4.69 7.85 0.62
N MET A 89 4.76 8.97 -0.11
CA MET A 89 4.93 8.97 -1.56
C MET A 89 6.25 8.33 -1.99
N VAL A 90 7.35 8.59 -1.26
CA VAL A 90 8.66 7.98 -1.55
C VAL A 90 8.58 6.47 -1.44
N PHE A 91 7.91 5.92 -0.43
CA PHE A 91 7.72 4.47 -0.34
C PHE A 91 6.80 3.96 -1.45
N ARG A 92 5.66 4.63 -1.69
CA ARG A 92 4.70 4.25 -2.73
C ARG A 92 5.33 4.09 -4.09
N THR A 93 6.16 5.02 -4.52
CA THR A 93 6.74 5.01 -5.87
C THR A 93 8.14 4.40 -5.89
N GLY A 94 8.95 4.67 -4.87
CA GLY A 94 10.34 4.25 -4.81
C GLY A 94 10.51 2.74 -4.67
N LEU A 95 9.68 2.07 -3.88
CA LEU A 95 9.80 0.63 -3.65
C LEU A 95 9.40 -0.18 -4.91
N PRO A 96 8.28 0.14 -5.60
CA PRO A 96 7.97 -0.45 -6.90
C PRO A 96 9.00 -0.12 -7.98
N LEU A 97 9.50 1.12 -8.04
CA LEU A 97 10.57 1.50 -8.99
C LEU A 97 11.86 0.71 -8.75
N MET A 98 12.29 0.55 -7.50
CA MET A 98 13.44 -0.28 -7.16
C MET A 98 13.20 -1.74 -7.54
N ALA A 99 12.01 -2.27 -7.25
CA ALA A 99 11.68 -3.65 -7.59
C ALA A 99 11.67 -3.88 -9.11
N MET A 100 11.19 -2.92 -9.91
CA MET A 100 11.29 -2.98 -11.37
C MET A 100 12.74 -2.93 -11.85
N ALA A 101 13.55 -2.02 -11.30
CA ALA A 101 14.96 -1.86 -11.67
C ALA A 101 15.80 -3.10 -11.32
N LEU A 102 15.52 -3.73 -10.18
CA LEU A 102 16.17 -4.99 -9.79
C LEU A 102 15.64 -6.18 -10.60
N GLY A 103 14.33 -6.23 -10.81
CA GLY A 103 13.67 -7.29 -11.56
C GLY A 103 14.06 -7.34 -13.04
N SER A 104 14.46 -6.21 -13.63
CA SER A 104 15.00 -6.17 -15.00
C SER A 104 16.42 -6.72 -15.12
N GLN A 105 17.18 -6.82 -14.02
CA GLN A 105 18.52 -7.40 -14.02
C GLN A 105 18.52 -8.91 -13.76
N ILE A 106 17.40 -9.47 -13.29
CA ILE A 106 17.29 -10.92 -13.03
C ILE A 106 16.61 -11.59 -14.25
N PRO A 107 17.31 -12.45 -15.01
CA PRO A 107 16.81 -12.98 -16.29
C PRO A 107 15.46 -13.67 -16.20
N TRP A 108 15.25 -14.44 -15.12
CA TRP A 108 14.01 -15.16 -14.85
C TRP A 108 12.81 -14.24 -14.57
N LEU A 109 13.04 -13.08 -13.94
CA LEU A 109 11.97 -12.08 -13.70
C LEU A 109 11.70 -11.24 -14.95
N ALA A 110 12.75 -10.87 -15.67
CA ALA A 110 12.63 -10.10 -16.91
C ALA A 110 11.86 -10.88 -18.01
N GLY A 111 12.09 -12.19 -18.13
CA GLY A 111 11.40 -13.06 -19.08
C GLY A 111 9.89 -13.18 -18.85
N ASN A 112 9.43 -12.99 -17.60
CA ASN A 112 8.03 -13.16 -17.20
C ASN A 112 7.24 -11.83 -17.09
N GLN A 113 7.75 -10.78 -17.74
CA GLN A 113 7.15 -9.44 -17.76
C GLN A 113 6.95 -8.82 -16.36
N PHE A 114 7.81 -9.17 -15.40
CA PHE A 114 7.71 -8.71 -14.01
C PHE A 114 7.55 -7.17 -13.85
N PRO A 115 8.29 -6.32 -14.59
CA PRO A 115 8.09 -4.87 -14.48
C PRO A 115 6.68 -4.43 -14.90
N GLY A 116 6.12 -5.03 -15.96
CA GLY A 116 4.75 -4.74 -16.41
C GLY A 116 3.71 -5.13 -15.36
N ARG A 117 3.90 -6.28 -14.71
CA ARG A 117 3.03 -6.72 -13.61
C ARG A 117 3.12 -5.81 -12.39
N ILE A 118 4.32 -5.34 -12.02
CA ILE A 118 4.48 -4.35 -10.94
C ILE A 118 3.68 -3.09 -11.25
N VAL A 119 3.76 -2.56 -12.47
CA VAL A 119 2.97 -1.37 -12.85
C VAL A 119 1.47 -1.63 -12.72
N ALA A 120 0.99 -2.78 -13.19
CA ALA A 120 -0.42 -3.14 -13.09
C ALA A 120 -0.90 -3.21 -11.63
N TYR A 121 -0.20 -3.96 -10.78
CA TYR A 121 -0.55 -4.07 -9.35
C TYR A 121 -0.38 -2.75 -8.59
N PHE A 122 0.59 -1.92 -8.98
CA PHE A 122 0.77 -0.58 -8.43
C PHE A 122 -0.44 0.30 -8.74
N LEU A 123 -0.93 0.32 -9.98
CA LEU A 123 -2.12 1.09 -10.37
C LEU A 123 -3.38 0.60 -9.66
N VAL A 124 -3.55 -0.72 -9.53
CA VAL A 124 -4.64 -1.33 -8.76
C VAL A 124 -4.58 -0.88 -7.31
N SER A 125 -3.41 -0.98 -6.68
CA SER A 125 -3.20 -0.59 -5.28
C SER A 125 -3.50 0.89 -5.06
N LEU A 126 -3.02 1.76 -5.94
CA LEU A 126 -3.24 3.20 -5.88
C LEU A 126 -4.72 3.57 -6.07
N THR A 127 -5.41 2.87 -6.97
CA THR A 127 -6.86 3.03 -7.17
C THR A 127 -7.64 2.59 -5.93
N ALA A 128 -7.29 1.43 -5.35
CA ALA A 128 -7.92 0.92 -4.14
C ALA A 128 -7.74 1.89 -2.96
N GLU A 129 -6.52 2.40 -2.76
CA GLU A 129 -6.24 3.41 -1.74
C GLU A 129 -7.03 4.70 -1.95
N THR A 130 -7.14 5.16 -3.19
CA THR A 130 -7.90 6.38 -3.53
C THR A 130 -9.38 6.19 -3.22
N ILE A 131 -9.96 5.05 -3.60
CA ILE A 131 -11.37 4.73 -3.31
C ILE A 131 -11.61 4.66 -1.79
N LEU A 132 -10.73 3.97 -1.06
CA LEU A 132 -10.78 3.87 0.40
C LEU A 132 -10.67 5.25 1.06
N ALA A 133 -9.76 6.10 0.59
CA ALA A 133 -9.59 7.47 1.09
C ALA A 133 -10.85 8.33 0.85
N VAL A 134 -11.43 8.26 -0.34
CA VAL A 134 -12.69 8.95 -0.68
C VAL A 134 -13.84 8.44 0.19
N TRP A 135 -13.95 7.13 0.37
CA TRP A 135 -15.02 6.53 1.18
C TRP A 135 -14.94 6.96 2.65
N VAL A 136 -13.73 6.97 3.22
CA VAL A 136 -13.47 7.45 4.59
C VAL A 136 -13.75 8.96 4.73
N ALA A 137 -13.38 9.76 3.73
CA ALA A 137 -13.67 11.20 3.71
C ALA A 137 -15.19 11.47 3.65
N LYS A 138 -15.91 10.77 2.76
CA LYS A 138 -17.37 10.85 2.63
C LYS A 138 -18.07 10.45 3.93
N SER A 139 -17.64 9.37 4.56
CA SER A 139 -18.18 8.90 5.85
C SER A 139 -17.99 9.95 6.95
N SER A 140 -16.84 10.63 6.98
CA SER A 140 -16.56 11.69 7.97
C SER A 140 -17.42 12.94 7.77
N TRP A 141 -17.76 13.29 6.51
CA TRP A 141 -18.66 14.41 6.20
C TRP A 141 -20.10 14.15 6.60
N ASN A 142 -20.61 12.94 6.40
CA ASN A 142 -21.98 12.57 6.75
C ASN A 142 -22.25 12.65 8.27
N ILE A 143 -21.22 12.44 9.10
CA ILE A 143 -21.34 12.53 10.57
C ILE A 143 -21.37 14.00 11.05
N ARG A 144 -20.80 14.93 10.29
CA ARG A 144 -20.67 16.35 10.68
C ARG A 144 -21.92 17.18 10.39
N PHE A 145 -22.79 16.73 9.48
CA PHE A 145 -24.03 17.43 9.11
C PHE A 145 -25.27 16.95 9.89
N TRP A 146 -25.14 15.87 10.66
CA TRP A 146 -26.22 15.32 11.50
C TRP A 146 -25.97 15.51 13.01
N ARG A 147 -25.02 16.38 13.38
CA ARG A 147 -24.83 16.92 14.74
C ARG A 147 -25.09 18.42 14.71
#